data_AF-A0A7W6DS71-F1
#
_entry.id   AF-A0A7W6DS71-F1
#
_cell.length_a   1.000
_cell.length_b   1.000
_cell.length_c   1.000
_cell.angle_alpha   90.00
_cell.angle_beta   90.00
_cell.angle_gamma   90.00
#
_symmetry.space_group_name_H-M   'P 1'
#
loop_
_entity.id
_entity.type
_entity.pdbx_description
1 polymer ?
#
loop_
_entity_poly.entity_id
_entity_poly.type
_entity_poly.pdbx_seq_one_letter_code
_entity_poly.pdbx_strand_id
1 'polypeptide(L)'
;KGMQRLIRIVQTFPFDKPRCEIPRILVVAPPPHVIADGRHSDTRIAESRKFASLYEGLSRRFDTAFFDAATACRASDVDGTHLDAANTQALGRALAPVCRTLLAE
;
A
#
# COMPACT_ATOMS: atom_id res chain seq x y z
N LYS A 1 -4.52 -13.11 -0.92
CA LYS A 1 -3.55 -13.94 -1.68
C LYS A 1 -2.78 -13.15 -2.76
N GLY A 2 -3.37 -12.16 -3.43
CA GLY A 2 -2.67 -11.35 -4.46
C GLY A 2 -1.38 -10.68 -3.97
N MET A 3 -1.45 -9.87 -2.90
CA MET A 3 -0.28 -9.17 -2.35
C MET A 3 0.86 -10.14 -1.95
N GLN A 4 0.51 -11.28 -1.35
CA GLN A 4 1.48 -12.34 -1.02
C GLN A 4 2.24 -12.84 -2.25
N ARG A 5 1.55 -12.97 -3.39
CA ARG A 5 2.19 -13.40 -4.63
C ARG A 5 3.18 -12.34 -5.11
N LEU A 6 2.84 -11.06 -5.04
CA LEU A 6 3.72 -9.95 -5.42
C LEU A 6 4.98 -9.90 -4.55
N ILE A 7 4.83 -10.00 -3.23
CA ILE A 7 5.96 -10.07 -2.28
C ILE A 7 6.91 -11.20 -2.68
N ARG A 8 6.36 -12.40 -2.91
CA ARG A 8 7.16 -13.56 -3.32
C ARG A 8 7.86 -13.37 -4.66
N ILE A 9 7.19 -12.76 -5.65
CA ILE A 9 7.82 -12.47 -6.95
C ILE A 9 9.09 -11.65 -6.73
N VAL A 10 9.03 -10.59 -5.92
CA VAL A 10 10.20 -9.74 -5.64
C VAL A 10 11.26 -10.50 -4.85
N GLN A 11 10.89 -11.22 -3.80
CA GLN A 11 11.84 -11.94 -2.94
C GLN A 11 12.56 -13.10 -3.63
N THR A 12 11.93 -13.74 -4.61
CA THR A 12 12.49 -14.94 -5.27
C THR A 12 12.92 -14.70 -6.71
N PHE A 13 12.91 -13.45 -7.18
CA PHE A 13 13.36 -13.14 -8.54
C PHE A 13 14.87 -13.43 -8.66
N PRO A 14 15.33 -14.13 -9.72
CA PRO A 14 16.75 -14.40 -9.93
C PRO A 14 17.43 -13.14 -10.46
N PHE A 15 17.97 -12.31 -9.56
CA PHE A 15 18.71 -11.12 -9.97
C PHE A 15 20.09 -11.51 -10.54
N ASP A 16 20.19 -11.63 -11.87
CA ASP A 16 21.36 -12.18 -12.57
C ASP A 16 22.61 -11.27 -12.62
N LYS A 17 22.56 -10.07 -12.03
CA LYS A 17 23.67 -9.11 -12.06
C LYS A 17 24.53 -9.20 -10.81
N PRO A 18 25.88 -9.16 -10.92
CA PRO A 18 26.76 -9.06 -9.76
C PRO A 18 26.37 -7.84 -8.92
N ARG A 19 26.17 -8.05 -7.61
CA ARG A 19 25.77 -7.02 -6.61
C ARG A 19 24.31 -6.56 -6.66
N CYS A 20 23.40 -7.27 -7.33
CA CYS A 20 21.97 -7.04 -7.11
C CYS A 20 21.49 -7.83 -5.89
N GLU A 21 21.34 -7.13 -4.77
CA GLU A 21 20.66 -7.68 -3.59
C GLU A 21 19.14 -7.71 -3.82
N ILE A 22 18.45 -8.59 -3.09
CA ILE A 22 16.98 -8.62 -3.08
C ILE A 22 16.50 -7.27 -2.51
N PRO A 23 15.70 -6.50 -3.24
CA PRO A 23 15.29 -5.18 -2.78
C PRO A 23 14.39 -5.28 -1.55
N ARG A 24 14.50 -4.28 -0.67
CA ARG A 24 13.52 -4.09 0.41
C ARG A 24 12.13 -3.84 -0.17
N ILE A 25 11.12 -4.35 0.51
CA ILE A 25 9.73 -4.26 0.07
C ILE A 25 8.96 -3.41 1.09
N LEU A 26 8.28 -2.37 0.59
CA LEU A 26 7.27 -1.62 1.32
C LEU A 26 5.89 -1.99 0.79
N VAL A 27 5.07 -2.63 1.61
CA VAL A 27 3.67 -2.90 1.30
C VAL A 27 2.84 -1.71 1.77
N VAL A 28 2.13 -1.08 0.84
CA VAL A 28 1.23 0.04 1.15
C VAL A 28 -0.22 -0.42 1.04
N ALA A 29 -0.96 -0.37 2.14
CA ALA A 29 -2.42 -0.53 2.07
C ALA A 29 -3.03 0.78 1.55
N PRO A 30 -3.92 0.73 0.53
CA PRO A 30 -4.58 1.93 0.03
C PRO A 30 -5.59 2.46 1.06
N PRO A 31 -5.94 3.76 1.03
CA PRO A 31 -7.05 4.25 1.85
C PRO A 31 -8.35 3.54 1.42
N PRO A 32 -9.28 3.29 2.35
CA PRO A 32 -10.55 2.66 2.03
C PRO A 32 -11.35 3.45 0.99
N HIS A 33 -12.21 2.74 0.26
CA HIS A 33 -13.25 3.37 -0.54
C HIS A 33 -14.18 4.19 0.35
N VAL A 34 -14.73 5.27 -0.22
CA VAL A 34 -15.70 6.13 0.45
C VAL A 34 -17.00 6.19 -0.34
N ILE A 35 -18.08 6.63 0.30
CA ILE A 35 -19.38 6.74 -0.35
C ILE A 35 -19.31 7.87 -1.39
N ALA A 36 -19.69 7.55 -2.63
CA ALA A 36 -19.81 8.51 -3.72
C ALA A 36 -20.99 8.12 -4.62
N ASP A 37 -22.13 8.80 -4.47
CA ASP A 37 -23.33 8.72 -5.33
C ASP A 37 -23.69 7.32 -5.86
N GLY A 38 -23.69 6.31 -4.98
CA GLY A 38 -24.07 4.93 -5.34
C GLY A 38 -23.06 4.15 -6.19
N ARG A 39 -21.85 4.68 -6.43
CA ARG A 39 -20.78 4.02 -7.22
C ARG A 39 -20.18 2.81 -6.50
N HIS A 40 -20.33 2.73 -5.18
CA HIS A 40 -19.81 1.63 -4.37
C HIS A 40 -20.91 1.08 -3.46
N SER A 41 -21.00 -0.24 -3.39
CA SER A 41 -21.83 -0.91 -2.39
C SER A 41 -21.18 -0.83 -1.01
N ASP A 42 -21.99 -0.88 0.04
CA ASP A 42 -21.51 -0.94 1.43
C ASP A 42 -20.56 -2.12 1.65
N THR A 43 -20.84 -3.27 1.01
CA THR A 43 -19.95 -4.44 1.02
C THR A 43 -18.57 -4.10 0.45
N ARG A 44 -18.49 -3.40 -0.68
CA ARG A 44 -17.20 -3.01 -1.28
C ARG A 44 -16.41 -2.09 -0.36
N ILE A 45 -17.08 -1.12 0.27
CA ILE A 45 -16.47 -0.22 1.24
C ILE A 45 -15.97 -1.01 2.46
N ALA A 46 -16.79 -1.90 3.01
CA ALA A 46 -16.43 -2.75 4.13
C ALA A 46 -15.23 -3.66 3.83
N GLU A 47 -15.15 -4.25 2.64
CA GLU A 47 -13.99 -5.04 2.23
C GLU A 47 -12.71 -4.20 2.14
N SER A 48 -12.79 -2.99 1.58
CA SER A 48 -11.61 -2.12 1.45
C SER A 48 -11.00 -1.75 2.81
N ARG A 49 -11.82 -1.59 3.85
CA ARG A 49 -11.37 -1.30 5.22
C ARG A 49 -10.54 -2.43 5.83
N LYS A 50 -10.62 -3.66 5.31
CA LYS A 50 -9.85 -4.81 5.82
C LYS A 50 -8.40 -4.82 5.34
N PHE A 51 -8.07 -4.07 4.28
CA PHE A 51 -6.76 -4.17 3.62
C PHE A 51 -5.60 -3.81 4.54
N ALA A 52 -5.71 -2.75 5.35
CA ALA A 52 -4.65 -2.33 6.26
C ALA A 52 -4.23 -3.46 7.21
N SER A 53 -5.18 -4.00 7.99
CA SER A 53 -4.92 -5.11 8.92
C SER A 53 -4.40 -6.37 8.22
N LEU A 54 -4.99 -6.75 7.08
CA LEU A 54 -4.57 -7.93 6.32
C LEU A 54 -3.15 -7.78 5.74
N TYR A 55 -2.81 -6.59 5.24
CA TYR A 55 -1.50 -6.31 4.66
C TYR A 55 -0.44 -6.15 5.75
N GLU A 56 -0.77 -5.55 6.89
CA GLU A 56 0.14 -5.49 8.03
C GLU A 56 0.50 -6.89 8.55
N GLY A 57 -0.49 -7.76 8.73
CA GLY A 57 -0.25 -9.16 9.12
C GLY A 57 0.56 -9.93 8.07
N LEU A 58 0.35 -9.65 6.79
CA LEU A 58 1.15 -10.22 5.71
C LEU A 58 2.59 -9.71 5.72
N SER A 59 2.80 -8.41 5.93
CA SER A 59 4.13 -7.79 6.02
C SER A 59 4.95 -8.36 7.17
N ARG A 60 4.35 -8.52 8.35
CA ARG A 60 4.99 -9.20 9.49
C ARG A 60 5.39 -10.64 9.14
N ARG A 61 4.54 -11.37 8.44
CA ARG A 61 4.80 -12.78 8.07
C ARG A 61 5.94 -12.95 7.06
N PHE A 62 6.12 -11.98 6.16
CA PHE A 62 7.10 -12.06 5.07
C PHE A 62 8.31 -11.15 5.27
N ASP A 63 8.44 -10.55 6.47
CA ASP A 63 9.51 -9.62 6.83
C ASP A 63 9.65 -8.47 5.83
N THR A 64 8.53 -7.81 5.54
CA THR A 64 8.48 -6.61 4.70
C THR A 64 8.00 -5.40 5.50
N ALA A 65 8.37 -4.20 5.06
CA ALA A 65 7.84 -2.98 5.64
C ALA A 65 6.36 -2.80 5.30
N PHE A 66 5.65 -2.04 6.13
CA PHE A 66 4.23 -1.76 5.98
C PHE A 66 3.94 -0.27 6.17
N PHE A 67 3.00 0.26 5.38
CA PHE A 67 2.44 1.58 5.57
C PHE A 67 0.94 1.59 5.27
N ASP A 68 0.15 2.18 6.16
CA ASP A 68 -1.29 2.41 5.94
C ASP A 68 -1.51 3.81 5.37
N ALA A 69 -1.88 3.89 4.09
CA ALA A 69 -2.14 5.16 3.43
C ALA A 69 -3.33 5.93 4.03
N ALA A 70 -4.26 5.25 4.70
CA ALA A 70 -5.40 5.89 5.36
C ALA A 70 -4.97 6.85 6.50
N THR A 71 -3.75 6.70 7.02
CA THR A 71 -3.18 7.61 8.02
C THR A 71 -2.77 8.97 7.44
N ALA A 72 -2.67 9.08 6.11
CA ALA A 72 -2.16 10.26 5.41
C ALA A 72 -3.13 10.82 4.37
N CYS A 73 -3.99 9.99 3.77
CA CYS A 73 -4.90 10.41 2.72
C CYS A 73 -6.23 9.63 2.73
N ARG A 74 -7.21 10.13 1.97
CA ARG A 74 -8.53 9.53 1.78
C ARG A 74 -8.91 9.58 0.29
N ALA A 75 -9.71 8.62 -0.16
CA ALA A 75 -10.35 8.69 -1.47
C ALA A 75 -11.25 9.94 -1.60
N SER A 76 -11.31 10.49 -2.80
CA SER A 76 -12.13 11.65 -3.16
C SER A 76 -13.61 11.28 -3.19
N ASP A 77 -14.46 12.21 -2.77
CA ASP A 77 -15.92 12.05 -2.82
C ASP A 77 -16.48 12.11 -4.26
N VAL A 78 -15.66 12.50 -5.25
CA VAL A 78 -16.06 12.54 -6.67
C VAL A 78 -16.45 11.15 -7.19
N ASP A 79 -15.71 10.11 -6.79
CA ASP A 79 -15.98 8.74 -7.25
C ASP A 79 -15.76 7.64 -6.20
N GLY A 80 -15.28 7.99 -5.01
CA GLY A 80 -15.11 7.05 -3.91
C GLY A 80 -13.88 6.13 -4.03
N THR A 81 -13.05 6.32 -5.07
CA THR A 81 -11.89 5.47 -5.37
C THR A 81 -10.60 6.25 -5.52
N HIS A 82 -10.57 7.29 -6.35
CA HIS A 82 -9.33 7.99 -6.70
C HIS A 82 -8.94 9.02 -5.63
N LEU A 83 -7.68 9.44 -5.64
CA LEU A 83 -7.20 10.55 -4.82
C LEU A 83 -7.30 11.85 -5.63
N ASP A 84 -7.69 12.94 -4.96
CA ASP A 84 -7.48 14.27 -5.51
C ASP A 84 -6.01 14.71 -5.39
N ALA A 85 -5.70 15.92 -5.88
CA ALA A 85 -4.34 16.45 -5.85
C ALA A 85 -3.79 16.59 -4.43
N ALA A 86 -4.60 17.04 -3.48
CA ALA A 86 -4.18 17.26 -2.10
C ALA A 86 -3.85 15.94 -1.39
N ASN A 87 -4.71 14.92 -1.56
CA ASN A 87 -4.55 13.59 -1.01
C ASN A 87 -3.39 12.83 -1.64
N THR A 88 -3.17 12.99 -2.95
CA THR A 88 -2.01 12.43 -3.65
C THR A 88 -0.71 13.04 -3.10
N GLN A 89 -0.68 14.36 -2.90
CA GLN A 89 0.47 15.06 -2.35
C GLN A 89 0.73 14.68 -0.88
N ALA A 90 -0.33 14.51 -0.08
CA ALA A 90 -0.25 14.08 1.31
C ALA A 90 0.35 12.67 1.44
N LEU A 91 -0.09 11.73 0.59
CA LEU A 91 0.47 10.39 0.52
C LEU A 91 1.98 10.41 0.20
N GLY A 92 2.39 11.19 -0.79
CA GLY A 92 3.81 11.32 -1.16
C GLY A 92 4.66 11.87 -0.01
N ARG A 93 4.18 12.89 0.69
CA ARG A 93 4.88 13.46 1.87
C ARG A 93 5.02 12.44 3.00
N ALA A 94 4.02 11.61 3.23
CA ALA A 94 4.04 10.60 4.28
C ALA A 94 4.93 9.40 3.94
N LEU A 95 4.99 8.98 2.68
CA LEU A 95 5.86 7.89 2.23
C LEU A 95 7.34 8.28 2.18
N ALA A 96 7.66 9.54 1.88
CA ALA A 96 9.05 10.00 1.75
C ALA A 96 9.96 9.64 2.95
N PRO A 97 9.62 9.91 4.22
CA PRO A 97 10.45 9.51 5.36
C PRO A 97 10.54 7.98 5.55
N VAL A 98 9.47 7.24 5.26
CA VAL A 98 9.47 5.77 5.31
C VAL A 98 10.47 5.20 4.30
N CYS A 99 10.41 5.68 3.05
CA CYS A 99 11.34 5.28 2.01
C CYS A 99 12.79 5.66 2.35
N ARG A 100 13.04 6.85 2.91
CA ARG A 100 14.39 7.24 3.36
C ARG A 100 14.96 6.28 4.39
N THR A 101 14.14 5.85 5.35
CA THR A 101 14.57 4.89 6.38
C THR A 101 14.94 3.54 5.74
N LEU A 102 14.12 3.06 4.81
CA LEU A 102 14.36 1.77 4.13
C LEU A 102 15.56 1.78 3.16
N LEU A 103 16.00 2.96 2.72
CA LEU A 103 17.11 3.14 1.77
C LEU A 103 18.43 3.53 2.44
N ALA A 104 18.40 3.89 3.74
CA ALA A 104 19.58 4.30 4.50
C ALA A 104 20.30 3.13 5.18
N GLU A 105 19.67 1.95 5.19
CA GLU A 105 20.25 0.65 5.58
C GLU A 105 20.91 -0.01 4.36
#